data_AF-A0A075V0X6-F1
#
_entry.id   AF-A0A075V0X6-F1
#
_cell.length_a   1.000
_cell.length_b   1.000
_cell.length_c   1.000
_cell.angle_alpha   90.00
_cell.angle_beta   90.00
_cell.angle_gamma   90.00
#
_symmetry.space_group_name_H-M   'P 1'
#
loop_
_entity.id
_entity.type
_entity.pdbx_description
1 polymer ?
#
loop_
_entity_poly.entity_id
_entity_poly.type
_entity_poly.pdbx_seq_one_letter_code
_entity_poly.pdbx_strand_id
1 'polypeptide(L)'
;MLVTTLPLPAFVEGRYFDVLAVDPPAIALSTRLVVGGNRLRDVFLDPEEKDLYPDWEGATERPVAGFRQSVGTDTDDQGFIDLAGELSLASPRFRTLARTRRRTLPVDYRVGVVPVPG
;
A
#
# COMPACT_ATOMS: atom_id res chain seq x y z
N MET A 1 -11.82 13.30 9.88
CA MET A 1 -13.16 12.70 9.68
C MET A 1 -13.60 12.93 8.25
N LEU A 2 -13.25 12.00 7.36
CA LEU A 2 -13.64 12.04 5.92
C LEU A 2 -13.82 10.62 5.37
N VAL A 3 -13.10 9.64 5.90
CA VAL A 3 -13.24 8.24 5.50
C VAL A 3 -14.54 7.62 6.01
N THR A 4 -14.97 7.96 7.25
CA THR A 4 -16.19 7.45 7.90
C THR A 4 -17.52 7.75 7.20
N THR A 5 -17.54 8.60 6.16
CA THR A 5 -18.75 8.90 5.40
C THR A 5 -18.96 7.94 4.22
N LEU A 6 -17.99 7.07 3.93
CA LEU A 6 -18.10 6.09 2.85
C LEU A 6 -19.02 4.94 3.27
N PRO A 7 -19.89 4.46 2.36
CA PRO A 7 -20.79 3.33 2.65
C PRO A 7 -20.06 1.97 2.72
N LEU A 8 -18.73 1.97 2.57
CA LEU A 8 -17.88 0.79 2.56
C LEU A 8 -16.71 0.99 3.54
N PRO A 9 -16.22 -0.08 4.21
CA PRO A 9 -15.04 -0.01 5.06
C PRO A 9 -13.82 0.55 4.33
N ALA A 10 -13.27 1.66 4.82
CA ALA A 10 -12.21 2.37 4.13
C ALA A 10 -11.09 2.88 5.06
N PHE A 11 -9.96 3.22 4.45
CA PHE A 11 -8.81 3.84 5.08
C PHE A 11 -8.17 4.87 4.14
N VAL A 12 -7.38 5.78 4.71
CA VAL A 12 -6.58 6.76 3.98
C VAL A 12 -5.11 6.38 4.15
N GLU A 13 -4.37 6.38 3.06
CA GLU A 13 -2.92 6.17 3.07
C GLU A 13 -2.19 7.34 2.41
N GLY A 14 -0.98 7.62 2.87
CA GLY A 14 -0.13 8.67 2.35
C GLY A 14 0.59 8.26 1.05
N ARG A 15 1.40 9.18 0.51
CA ARG A 15 2.18 8.97 -0.72
C ARG A 15 3.07 7.71 -0.68
N TYR A 16 3.56 7.32 0.50
CA TYR A 16 4.39 6.13 0.74
C TYR A 16 3.63 4.97 1.37
N PHE A 17 2.30 4.98 1.31
CA PHE A 17 1.42 3.90 1.75
C PHE A 17 1.34 3.72 3.29
N ASP A 18 1.77 4.73 4.05
CA ASP A 18 1.51 4.77 5.50
C ASP A 18 0.03 5.05 5.74
N VAL A 19 -0.61 4.26 6.60
CA VAL A 19 -2.02 4.43 6.96
C VAL A 19 -2.16 5.69 7.81
N LEU A 20 -2.86 6.70 7.29
CA LEU A 20 -3.09 7.99 7.93
C LEU A 20 -4.39 8.02 8.73
N ALA A 21 -5.40 7.27 8.29
CA ALA A 21 -6.67 7.13 8.96
C ALA A 21 -7.34 5.81 8.57
N VAL A 22 -8.14 5.25 9.47
CA VAL A 22 -8.89 4.01 9.23
C VAL A 22 -10.27 4.12 9.86
N ASP A 23 -11.29 3.62 9.18
CA ASP A 23 -12.63 3.52 9.75
C ASP A 23 -12.77 2.26 10.62
N PRO A 24 -13.52 2.29 11.73
CA PRO A 24 -13.69 1.12 12.59
C PRO A 24 -14.19 -0.15 11.85
N PRO A 25 -15.11 -0.10 10.88
CA PRO A 25 -15.47 -1.27 10.08
C PRO A 25 -14.30 -1.83 9.24
N ALA A 26 -13.34 -1.00 8.83
CA ALA A 26 -12.16 -1.46 8.09
C ALA A 26 -11.21 -2.26 8.99
N ILE A 27 -11.05 -1.84 10.25
CA ILE A 27 -10.28 -2.59 11.25
C ILE A 27 -10.88 -3.97 11.48
N ALA A 28 -12.22 -4.08 11.48
CA ALA A 28 -12.91 -5.35 11.67
C ALA A 28 -12.65 -6.35 10.52
N LEU A 29 -12.34 -5.85 9.31
CA LEU A 29 -12.02 -6.68 8.15
C LEU A 29 -10.52 -6.99 8.04
N SER A 30 -9.66 -6.08 8.48
CA SER A 30 -8.22 -6.33 8.56
C SER A 30 -7.63 -5.63 9.77
N THR A 31 -7.17 -6.43 10.73
CA THR A 31 -6.50 -5.97 11.96
C THR A 31 -5.14 -5.32 11.68
N ARG A 32 -4.64 -5.42 10.45
CA ARG A 32 -3.37 -4.83 9.97
C ARG A 32 -3.50 -3.35 9.62
N LEU A 33 -4.74 -2.85 9.44
CA LEU A 33 -5.00 -1.44 9.16
C LEU A 33 -4.84 -0.59 10.43
N VAL A 34 -3.58 -0.42 10.82
CA VAL A 34 -3.17 0.37 11.99
C VAL A 34 -2.62 1.70 11.50
N VAL A 35 -3.08 2.80 12.09
CA VAL A 35 -2.52 4.14 11.80
C VAL A 35 -1.03 4.15 12.08
N GLY A 36 -0.23 4.61 11.12
CA GLY A 36 1.24 4.55 11.14
C GLY A 36 1.85 3.24 10.63
N GLY A 37 1.03 2.20 10.42
CA GLY A 37 1.42 1.00 9.68
C GLY A 37 1.58 1.30 8.18
N ASN A 38 2.25 0.41 7.44
CA ASN A 38 2.54 0.62 6.02
C ASN A 38 1.97 -0.50 5.14
N ARG A 39 1.08 -0.15 4.22
CA ARG A 39 0.35 -1.11 3.39
C ARG A 39 1.25 -1.91 2.44
N LEU A 40 2.38 -1.36 2.00
CA LEU A 40 3.32 -2.12 1.19
C LEU A 40 4.02 -3.20 2.02
N ARG A 41 4.32 -2.93 3.30
CA ARG A 41 4.85 -3.96 4.19
C ARG A 41 3.84 -5.08 4.37
N ASP A 42 2.59 -4.73 4.67
CA ASP A 42 1.53 -5.72 4.86
C ASP A 42 1.40 -6.60 3.61
N VAL A 43 1.23 -6.00 2.43
CA VAL A 43 0.98 -6.74 1.18
C VAL A 43 2.18 -7.60 0.73
N PHE A 44 3.41 -7.19 1.00
CA PHE A 44 4.60 -7.89 0.51
C PHE A 44 5.29 -8.80 1.53
N LEU A 45 5.11 -8.55 2.83
CA LEU A 45 5.85 -9.23 3.89
C LEU A 45 4.97 -10.11 4.78
N ASP A 46 3.65 -9.87 4.83
CA ASP A 46 2.72 -10.70 5.58
C ASP A 46 2.09 -11.78 4.67
N PRO A 47 2.35 -13.07 4.92
CA PRO A 47 1.76 -14.16 4.14
C PRO A 47 0.23 -14.21 4.22
N GLU A 48 -0.36 -13.88 5.38
CA GLU A 48 -1.82 -13.91 5.54
C GLU A 48 -2.49 -12.78 4.75
N GLU A 49 -1.86 -11.61 4.70
CA GLU A 49 -2.36 -10.49 3.89
C GLU A 49 -2.35 -10.86 2.40
N LYS A 50 -1.32 -11.58 1.96
CA LYS A 50 -1.22 -12.08 0.58
C LYS A 50 -2.38 -13.04 0.23
N ASP A 51 -2.76 -13.91 1.15
CA ASP A 51 -3.83 -14.90 0.93
C ASP A 51 -5.23 -14.26 0.81
N LEU A 52 -5.39 -12.99 1.23
CA LEU A 52 -6.64 -12.23 1.04
C LEU A 52 -6.86 -11.76 -0.41
N TYR A 53 -5.84 -11.83 -1.28
CA TYR A 53 -5.94 -11.38 -2.66
C TYR A 53 -6.14 -12.57 -3.62
N PRO A 54 -7.30 -12.67 -4.31
CA PRO A 54 -7.50 -13.69 -5.35
C PRO A 54 -6.47 -13.63 -6.49
N ASP A 55 -6.00 -12.43 -6.81
CA ASP A 55 -4.89 -12.18 -7.74
C ASP A 55 -3.87 -11.23 -7.08
N TRP A 56 -3.12 -11.76 -6.12
CA TRP A 56 -2.05 -11.00 -5.44
C TRP A 56 -1.00 -10.45 -6.42
N GLU A 57 -0.72 -11.19 -7.48
CA GLU A 57 0.26 -10.77 -8.47
C GLU A 57 -0.21 -9.52 -9.22
N GLY A 58 -1.40 -9.51 -9.78
CA GLY A 58 -1.96 -8.31 -10.42
C GLY A 58 -2.20 -7.18 -9.44
N ALA A 59 -2.65 -7.49 -8.21
CA ALA A 59 -2.94 -6.49 -7.17
C ALA A 59 -1.71 -5.69 -6.74
N THR A 60 -0.52 -6.28 -6.79
CA THR A 60 0.74 -5.64 -6.37
C THR A 60 1.35 -4.69 -7.40
N GLU A 61 0.93 -4.74 -8.66
CA GLU A 61 1.55 -3.93 -9.71
C GLU A 61 1.24 -2.42 -9.58
N ARG A 62 -0.01 -2.07 -9.29
CA ARG A 62 -0.42 -0.65 -9.17
C ARG A 62 0.20 0.03 -7.93
N PRO A 63 0.17 -0.57 -6.73
CA PRO A 63 0.83 0.02 -5.56
C PRO A 63 2.32 0.30 -5.79
N VAL A 64 3.07 -0.63 -6.39
CA VAL A 64 4.51 -0.43 -6.66
C VAL A 64 4.75 0.67 -7.70
N ALA A 65 3.92 0.76 -8.74
CA ALA A 65 4.00 1.86 -9.70
C ALA A 65 3.71 3.21 -9.04
N GLY A 66 2.70 3.27 -8.17
CA GLY A 66 2.35 4.45 -7.38
C GLY A 66 3.49 4.88 -6.45
N PHE A 67 4.06 3.94 -5.71
CA PHE A 67 5.18 4.19 -4.79
C PHE A 67 6.37 4.82 -5.49
N ARG A 68 6.76 4.26 -6.64
CA ARG A 68 7.86 4.78 -7.46
C ARG A 68 7.59 6.13 -8.10
N GLN A 69 6.33 6.46 -8.31
CA GLN A 69 5.97 7.77 -8.80
C GLN A 69 5.96 8.81 -7.70
N SER A 70 5.62 8.43 -6.46
CA SER A 70 5.59 9.33 -5.31
C SER A 70 6.95 9.96 -4.99
N VAL A 71 8.07 9.27 -5.29
CA VAL A 71 9.42 9.84 -5.13
C VAL A 71 9.77 10.86 -6.21
N GLY A 72 9.13 10.81 -7.39
CA GLY A 72 9.35 11.77 -8.47
C GLY A 72 10.84 11.90 -8.85
N THR A 73 11.38 13.11 -8.73
CA THR A 73 12.81 13.42 -8.92
C THR A 73 13.59 13.49 -7.61
N ASP A 74 12.91 13.38 -6.46
CA ASP A 74 13.51 13.49 -5.13
C ASP A 74 14.06 12.14 -4.66
N THR A 75 15.11 11.68 -5.34
CA THR A 75 15.67 10.34 -5.13
C THR A 75 16.41 10.18 -3.79
N ASP A 76 16.61 11.27 -3.07
CA ASP A 76 17.32 11.29 -1.78
C ASP A 76 16.36 11.26 -0.58
N ASP A 77 15.05 11.07 -0.80
CA ASP A 77 14.08 10.87 0.27
C ASP A 77 14.40 9.58 1.04
N GLN A 78 14.87 9.74 2.28
CA GLN A 78 15.30 8.63 3.14
C GLN A 78 14.16 7.63 3.42
N GLY A 79 12.91 8.11 3.57
CA GLY A 79 11.76 7.24 3.81
C GLY A 79 11.47 6.33 2.62
N PHE A 80 11.61 6.86 1.40
CA PHE A 80 11.54 6.05 0.19
C PHE A 80 12.69 5.05 0.10
N ILE A 81 13.93 5.50 0.35
CA ILE A 81 15.14 4.65 0.27
C ILE A 81 15.03 3.47 1.24
N ASP A 82 14.67 3.74 2.49
CA ASP A 82 14.58 2.71 3.54
C ASP A 82 13.51 1.68 3.20
N LEU A 83 12.31 2.13 2.86
CA LEU A 83 11.20 1.23 2.51
C LEU A 83 11.49 0.44 1.23
N ALA A 84 12.02 1.08 0.20
CA ALA A 84 12.38 0.41 -1.06
C ALA A 84 13.48 -0.64 -0.84
N GLY A 85 14.46 -0.33 0.01
CA GLY A 85 15.54 -1.23 0.39
C GLY A 85 15.03 -2.46 1.14
N GLU A 86 14.25 -2.25 2.20
CA GLU A 86 13.60 -3.29 2.98
C GLU A 86 12.80 -4.25 2.08
N LEU A 87 11.86 -3.71 1.30
CA LEU A 87 10.98 -4.51 0.44
C LEU A 87 11.74 -5.22 -0.67
N SER A 88 12.81 -4.62 -1.20
CA SER A 88 13.64 -5.26 -2.24
C SER A 88 14.46 -6.43 -1.70
N LEU A 89 14.88 -6.38 -0.44
CA LEU A 89 15.59 -7.47 0.24
C LEU A 89 14.64 -8.61 0.57
N ALA A 90 13.47 -8.29 1.13
CA ALA A 90 12.54 -9.29 1.64
C ALA A 90 11.61 -9.88 0.56
N SER A 91 11.35 -9.17 -0.55
CA SER A 91 10.41 -9.62 -1.58
C SER A 91 11.02 -9.64 -2.99
N PRO A 92 11.27 -10.83 -3.55
CA PRO A 92 11.68 -10.97 -4.96
C PRO A 92 10.69 -10.34 -5.94
N ARG A 93 9.38 -10.40 -5.65
CA ARG A 93 8.36 -9.81 -6.51
C ARG A 93 8.43 -8.29 -6.49
N PHE A 94 8.55 -7.68 -5.30
CA PHE A 94 8.73 -6.23 -5.20
C PHE A 94 9.96 -5.77 -6.01
N ARG A 95 11.10 -6.46 -5.83
CA ARG A 95 12.35 -6.17 -6.56
C ARG A 95 12.17 -6.22 -8.08
N THR A 96 11.37 -7.16 -8.59
CA THR A 96 11.03 -7.24 -10.02
C THR A 96 10.17 -6.06 -10.46
N LEU A 97 9.07 -5.80 -9.74
CA LEU A 97 8.13 -4.72 -10.07
C LEU A 97 8.78 -3.34 -9.99
N ALA A 98 9.70 -3.14 -9.04
CA ALA A 98 10.41 -1.88 -8.85
C ALA A 98 11.25 -1.47 -10.08
N ARG A 99 11.65 -2.44 -10.91
CA ARG A 99 12.45 -2.19 -12.13
C ARG A 99 11.60 -1.97 -13.38
N THR A 100 10.31 -2.29 -13.35
CA THR A 100 9.40 -2.14 -14.51
C THR A 100 9.19 -0.67 -14.85
N ARG A 101 8.65 -0.31 -16.03
CA ARG A 101 8.27 1.09 -16.33
C ARG A 101 6.77 1.22 -16.54
N ARG A 102 6.00 1.09 -15.46
CA ARG A 102 4.57 1.44 -15.43
C ARG A 102 4.40 2.83 -14.82
N ARG A 103 3.61 3.69 -15.46
CA ARG A 103 3.22 5.00 -14.93
C ARG A 103 1.83 4.93 -14.29
N THR A 104 1.67 5.65 -13.19
CA THR A 104 0.39 5.98 -12.57
C THR A 104 0.23 7.51 -12.59
N LEU A 105 -0.70 8.08 -11.83
CA LEU A 105 -0.69 9.52 -11.52
C LEU A 105 -0.17 9.73 -10.08
N PRO A 106 0.64 10.76 -9.83
CA PRO A 106 1.07 11.07 -8.46
C PRO A 106 -0.13 11.59 -7.69
N VAL A 107 -0.26 11.16 -6.44
CA VAL A 107 -1.30 11.61 -5.51
C VAL A 107 -0.69 11.71 -4.12
N ASP A 108 -1.05 12.77 -3.38
CA ASP A 108 -0.53 13.00 -2.02
C ASP A 108 -1.10 11.99 -1.02
N TYR A 109 -2.32 11.53 -1.27
CA TYR A 109 -3.00 10.51 -0.51
C TYR A 109 -3.88 9.64 -1.42
N ARG A 110 -4.17 8.43 -0.95
CA ARG A 110 -5.11 7.49 -1.58
C ARG A 110 -6.16 7.09 -0.57
N VAL A 111 -7.37 6.82 -1.06
CA VAL A 111 -8.42 6.18 -0.26
C VAL A 111 -8.49 4.73 -0.69
N GLY A 112 -8.19 3.82 0.23
CA GLY A 112 -8.33 2.39 0.04
C GLY A 112 -9.66 1.91 0.59
N VAL A 113 -10.33 1.01 -0.15
CA VAL A 113 -11.49 0.26 0.35
C VAL A 113 -11.01 -1.14 0.69
N VAL A 114 -11.41 -1.66 1.84
CA VAL A 114 -11.07 -3.02 2.25
C VAL A 114 -12.02 -3.98 1.55
N PRO A 115 -11.52 -4.92 0.73
CA PRO A 115 -12.39 -5.93 0.13
C PRO A 115 -13.01 -6.79 1.23
N VAL A 116 -14.32 -7.01 1.16
CA VAL A 116 -15.00 -8.00 2.01
C VAL A 116 -14.71 -9.39 1.47
N PRO A 117 -14.11 -10.30 2.26
CA PRO A 117 -14.01 -11.70 1.86
C PRO A 117 -15.43 -12.27 1.69
N GLY A 118 -15.67 -12.90 0.54
CA GLY A 118 -16.94 -13.56 0.19
C GLY A 118 -17.06 -14.94 0.78
#